data_AF-A0A7J6RN01-F1
#
_entry.id   AF-A0A7J6RN01-F1
#
_cell.length_a   1.000
_cell.length_b   1.000
_cell.length_c   1.000
_cell.angle_alpha   90.00
_cell.angle_beta   90.00
_cell.angle_gamma   90.00
#
_symmetry.space_group_name_H-M   'P 1'
#
loop_
_entity.id
_entity.type
_entity.pdbx_description
1 polymer ?
#
loop_
_entity_poly.entity_id
_entity_poly.type
_entity_poly.pdbx_seq_one_letter_code
_entity_poly.pdbx_strand_id
1 'polypeptide(L)'
;DSSSGTALELAPEQQMSFKWWQVDLPKMLQVRLHDAGWGWSGHLAVDRVVGDSVCQVFQETEGMFMNIRVDVRPYRSCVFIVFGAEDYAIASYSVRNNSDNSMWIRQAHTRAYFIPLLRHSTTPFAWYEPTKPKKLEIFLDPASKRSTIVDFIPEQSSSQASAARASAQNGSLNAPAFEHSGTLMAPLRGRSQRLRYKVTSSGPTKVFILYNDAVGTGAARLALPAGP
;
A
#
# COMPACT_ATOMS: atom_id res chain seq x y z
N ASP A 1 14.98 17.59 9.66
CA ASP A 1 15.71 17.44 8.39
C ASP A 1 14.83 17.85 7.22
N SER A 2 14.99 19.10 6.81
CA SER A 2 14.30 19.69 5.65
C SER A 2 15.01 19.23 4.37
N SER A 3 14.56 18.13 3.77
CA SER A 3 14.97 17.76 2.41
C SER A 3 14.54 18.89 1.47
N SER A 4 15.49 19.50 0.76
CA SER A 4 15.23 20.51 -0.27
C SER A 4 14.54 19.87 -1.48
N GLY A 5 13.23 19.66 -1.36
CA GLY A 5 12.38 19.22 -2.47
C GLY A 5 12.18 20.36 -3.47
N THR A 6 12.19 20.03 -4.76
CA THR A 6 11.68 20.94 -5.79
C THR A 6 10.17 20.76 -5.86
N ALA A 7 9.42 21.85 -5.67
CA ALA A 7 7.99 21.85 -5.92
C ALA A 7 7.74 22.33 -7.35
N LEU A 8 6.91 21.59 -8.08
CA LEU A 8 6.41 21.97 -9.40
C LEU A 8 4.88 21.96 -9.33
N GLU A 9 4.27 23.00 -9.86
CA GLU A 9 2.82 23.10 -9.96
C GLU A 9 2.39 22.75 -11.40
N LEU A 10 1.38 21.89 -11.51
CA LEU A 10 0.85 21.42 -12.78
C LEU A 10 -0.67 21.58 -12.77
N ALA A 11 -1.19 22.35 -13.72
CA ALA A 11 -2.61 22.39 -14.04
C ALA A 11 -3.04 21.09 -14.76
N PRO A 12 -4.35 20.77 -14.79
CA PRO A 12 -4.85 19.67 -15.61
C PRO A 12 -4.35 19.77 -17.05
N GLU A 13 -3.94 18.64 -17.62
CA GLU A 13 -3.41 18.51 -19.00
C GLU A 13 -2.08 19.25 -19.28
N GLN A 14 -1.53 19.96 -18.29
CA GLN A 14 -0.26 20.65 -18.44
C GLN A 14 0.92 19.67 -18.53
N GLN A 15 1.85 19.98 -19.42
CA GLN A 15 3.12 19.27 -19.56
C GLN A 15 4.25 20.22 -19.19
N MET A 16 5.20 19.74 -18.37
CA MET A 16 6.34 20.52 -17.93
C MET A 16 7.59 19.66 -17.94
N SER A 17 8.68 20.19 -18.51
CA SER A 17 9.99 19.57 -18.42
C SER A 17 10.68 19.97 -17.12
N PHE A 18 11.34 19.02 -16.46
CA PHE A 18 12.11 19.26 -15.25
C PHE A 18 13.45 18.52 -15.31
N LYS A 19 14.46 19.05 -14.61
CA LYS A 19 15.80 18.46 -14.49
C LYS A 19 16.11 18.13 -13.04
N TRP A 20 16.33 16.85 -12.74
CA TRP A 20 16.95 16.43 -11.48
C TRP A 20 18.44 16.76 -11.51
N TRP A 21 18.86 17.78 -10.77
CA TRP A 21 20.25 18.24 -10.75
C TRP A 21 21.21 17.29 -10.01
N GLN A 22 20.73 16.57 -8.99
CA GLN A 22 21.53 15.58 -8.25
C GLN A 22 21.44 14.22 -8.95
N VAL A 23 22.49 13.84 -9.69
CA VAL A 23 22.52 12.59 -10.48
C VAL A 23 22.59 11.35 -9.58
N ASP A 24 23.35 11.40 -8.49
CA ASP A 24 23.66 10.21 -7.66
C ASP A 24 22.62 9.87 -6.59
N LEU A 25 21.62 10.72 -6.39
CA LEU A 25 20.57 10.48 -5.38
C LEU A 25 19.33 9.80 -5.97
N PRO A 26 18.58 9.01 -5.18
CA PRO A 26 17.29 8.48 -5.60
C PRO A 26 16.33 9.57 -6.07
N LYS A 27 15.59 9.29 -7.15
CA LYS A 27 14.70 10.28 -7.79
C LYS A 27 13.31 10.12 -7.20
N MET A 28 13.09 10.78 -6.06
CA MET A 28 11.85 10.64 -5.30
C MET A 28 10.81 11.65 -5.81
N LEU A 29 9.67 11.13 -6.23
CA LEU A 29 8.48 11.90 -6.60
C LEU A 29 7.47 11.86 -5.46
N GLN A 30 6.87 13.01 -5.21
CA GLN A 30 5.78 13.17 -4.26
C GLN A 30 4.70 14.03 -4.92
N VAL A 31 3.43 13.66 -4.72
CA VAL A 31 2.29 14.36 -5.30
C VAL A 31 1.48 14.99 -4.17
N ARG A 32 0.99 16.20 -4.41
CA ARG A 32 0.04 16.92 -3.59
C ARG A 32 -0.96 17.60 -4.51
N LEU A 33 -2.22 17.60 -4.14
CA LEU A 33 -3.24 18.36 -4.85
C LEU A 33 -3.29 19.79 -4.32
N HIS A 34 -3.50 20.75 -5.21
CA HIS A 34 -3.57 22.17 -4.85
C HIS A 34 -4.82 22.49 -4.01
N ASP A 35 -5.87 21.68 -4.13
CA ASP A 35 -7.14 21.86 -3.42
C ASP A 35 -6.99 21.87 -1.89
N ALA A 36 -7.79 22.70 -1.22
CA ALA A 36 -7.72 22.88 0.22
C ALA A 36 -7.94 21.56 0.99
N GLY A 37 -7.07 21.31 1.97
CA GLY A 37 -7.11 20.12 2.80
C GLY A 37 -6.46 18.88 2.19
N TRP A 38 -6.12 18.86 0.90
CA TRP A 38 -5.43 17.71 0.30
C TRP A 38 -3.94 17.69 0.64
N GLY A 39 -3.53 16.55 1.19
CA GLY A 39 -2.20 16.26 1.68
C GLY A 39 -1.33 15.52 0.67
N TRP A 40 -0.32 14.81 1.17
CA TRP A 40 0.80 14.30 0.39
C TRP A 40 0.67 12.79 0.08
N SER A 41 1.05 12.36 -1.13
CA SER A 41 1.06 10.94 -1.54
C SER A 41 2.37 10.21 -1.25
N GLY A 42 2.80 10.11 0.01
CA GLY A 42 4.07 9.43 0.34
C GLY A 42 5.23 9.80 -0.60
N HIS A 43 6.03 8.82 -1.01
CA HIS A 43 7.10 9.02 -2.01
C HIS A 43 7.20 7.82 -2.97
N LEU A 44 7.50 8.12 -4.24
CA LEU A 44 7.72 7.15 -5.31
C LEU A 44 9.14 7.30 -5.87
N ALA A 45 9.97 6.26 -5.82
CA ALA A 45 11.30 6.28 -6.43
C ALA A 45 11.18 6.06 -7.95
N VAL A 46 11.09 7.15 -8.72
CA VAL A 46 10.86 7.16 -10.17
C VAL A 46 11.97 6.41 -10.92
N ASP A 47 13.19 6.45 -10.40
CA ASP A 47 14.34 5.72 -10.95
C ASP A 47 14.25 4.20 -10.79
N ARG A 48 13.41 3.72 -9.85
CA ARG A 48 13.24 2.29 -9.55
C ARG A 48 11.92 1.73 -10.04
N VAL A 49 10.99 2.61 -10.42
CA VAL A 49 9.64 2.25 -10.82
C VAL A 49 9.50 2.56 -12.30
N VAL A 50 9.45 1.52 -13.12
CA VAL A 50 9.05 1.62 -14.53
C VAL A 50 7.64 1.06 -14.67
N GLY A 51 6.79 1.81 -15.34
CA GLY A 51 5.39 1.47 -15.61
C GLY A 51 4.44 2.09 -14.61
N ASP A 52 3.33 1.39 -14.41
CA ASP A 52 2.10 1.95 -13.87
C ASP A 52 1.96 1.67 -12.36
N SER A 53 2.05 2.73 -11.57
CA SER A 53 1.86 2.70 -10.12
C SER A 53 0.62 3.47 -9.70
N VAL A 54 0.10 3.14 -8.52
CA VAL A 54 -0.99 3.88 -7.89
C VAL A 54 -0.55 4.29 -6.50
N CYS A 55 -0.69 5.59 -6.22
CA CYS A 55 -0.37 6.21 -4.95
C CYS A 55 -1.64 6.78 -4.33
N GLN A 56 -1.72 6.79 -3.01
CA GLN A 56 -2.86 7.37 -2.31
C GLN A 56 -2.54 8.78 -1.80
N VAL A 57 -3.43 9.73 -2.05
CA VAL A 57 -3.45 11.08 -1.44
C VAL A 57 -4.57 11.11 -0.40
N PHE A 58 -4.36 11.81 0.71
CA PHE A 58 -5.34 11.97 1.78
C PHE A 58 -5.74 13.44 1.93
N GLN A 59 -6.99 13.71 2.26
CA GLN A 59 -7.49 15.02 2.62
C GLN A 59 -7.64 15.12 4.14
N GLU A 60 -6.82 15.96 4.77
CA GLU A 60 -6.68 16.07 6.22
C GLU A 60 -7.95 16.56 6.92
N THR A 61 -8.71 17.44 6.26
CA THR A 61 -9.88 18.11 6.83
C THR A 61 -11.13 17.24 6.88
N GLU A 62 -11.32 16.39 5.87
CA GLU A 62 -12.56 15.62 5.69
C GLU A 62 -12.35 14.12 5.87
N GLY A 63 -11.10 13.68 6.06
CA GLY A 63 -10.79 12.25 6.16
C GLY A 63 -10.97 11.49 4.86
N MET A 64 -11.07 12.20 3.73
CA MET A 64 -11.19 11.61 2.40
C MET A 64 -9.84 11.16 1.87
N PHE A 65 -9.84 10.23 0.94
CA PHE A 65 -8.63 9.84 0.22
C PHE A 65 -8.96 9.65 -1.26
N MET A 66 -7.92 9.75 -2.09
CA MET A 66 -8.01 9.52 -3.52
C MET A 66 -6.80 8.74 -3.98
N ASN A 67 -7.03 7.79 -4.89
CA ASN A 67 -5.96 7.06 -5.54
C ASN A 67 -5.59 7.76 -6.86
N ILE A 68 -4.31 8.09 -7.00
CA ILE A 68 -3.74 8.71 -8.19
C ILE A 68 -2.87 7.69 -8.89
N ARG A 69 -3.10 7.54 -10.19
CA ARG A 69 -2.28 6.76 -11.08
C ARG A 69 -1.05 7.57 -11.51
N VAL A 70 0.12 6.94 -11.42
CA VAL A 70 1.40 7.49 -11.83
C VAL A 70 2.05 6.49 -12.79
N ASP A 71 2.10 6.84 -14.08
CA ASP A 71 2.72 6.02 -15.11
C ASP A 71 4.10 6.60 -15.46
N VAL A 72 5.15 5.84 -15.17
CA VAL A 72 6.54 6.24 -15.36
C VAL A 72 7.11 5.51 -16.57
N ARG A 73 7.40 6.24 -17.64
CA ARG A 73 7.91 5.69 -18.90
C ARG A 73 9.29 6.25 -19.25
N PRO A 74 10.34 5.42 -19.34
CA PRO A 74 11.60 5.87 -19.91
C PRO A 74 11.41 6.15 -21.41
N TYR A 75 11.97 7.26 -21.89
CA TYR A 75 11.96 7.61 -23.31
C TYR A 75 13.25 8.35 -23.66
N ARG A 76 14.11 7.69 -24.44
CA ARG A 76 15.45 8.17 -24.78
C ARG A 76 16.23 8.51 -23.50
N SER A 77 16.74 9.74 -23.37
CA SER A 77 17.49 10.24 -22.21
C SER A 77 16.60 10.91 -21.15
N CYS A 78 15.27 10.74 -21.24
CA CYS A 78 14.30 11.36 -20.35
C CYS A 78 13.34 10.32 -19.75
N VAL A 79 12.60 10.72 -18.72
CA VAL A 79 11.51 9.96 -18.13
C VAL A 79 10.23 10.77 -18.24
N PHE A 80 9.18 10.18 -18.78
CA PHE A 80 7.83 10.73 -18.76
C PHE A 80 7.11 10.22 -17.53
N ILE A 81 6.51 11.14 -16.79
CA ILE A 81 5.65 10.84 -15.64
C ILE A 81 4.27 11.36 -16.02
N VAL A 82 3.30 10.46 -16.13
CA VAL A 82 1.93 10.79 -16.46
C VAL A 82 1.05 10.55 -15.24
N PHE A 83 0.32 11.59 -14.83
CA PHE A 83 -0.65 11.52 -13.74
C PHE A 83 -2.06 11.30 -14.30
N GLY A 84 -2.85 10.50 -13.60
CA GLY A 84 -4.27 10.32 -13.88
C GLY A 84 -5.05 9.92 -12.64
N ALA A 85 -6.37 10.03 -12.69
CA ALA A 85 -7.22 9.46 -11.66
C ALA A 85 -7.21 7.92 -11.77
N GLU A 86 -7.25 7.22 -10.64
CA GLU A 86 -7.61 5.80 -10.65
C GLU A 86 -9.13 5.67 -10.79
N ASP A 87 -9.57 4.77 -11.66
CA ASP A 87 -10.98 4.40 -11.76
C ASP A 87 -11.36 3.52 -10.56
N TYR A 88 -12.25 4.05 -9.72
CA TYR A 88 -12.79 3.40 -8.53
C TYR A 88 -13.47 2.06 -8.83
N ALA A 89 -14.05 1.87 -10.02
CA ALA A 89 -14.71 0.62 -10.41
C ALA A 89 -13.71 -0.52 -10.63
N ILE A 90 -12.47 -0.20 -10.97
CA ILE A 90 -11.41 -1.16 -11.29
C ILE A 90 -10.13 -0.89 -10.48
N ALA A 91 -10.30 -0.47 -9.23
CA ALA A 91 -9.20 -0.15 -8.33
C ALA A 91 -8.16 -1.28 -8.27
N SER A 92 -6.88 -0.92 -8.28
CA SER A 92 -5.78 -1.89 -8.32
C SER A 92 -5.74 -2.76 -7.07
N TYR A 93 -6.16 -2.21 -5.92
CA TYR A 93 -6.40 -2.95 -4.68
C TYR A 93 -7.68 -2.46 -4.02
N SER A 94 -8.33 -3.35 -3.26
CA SER A 94 -9.53 -3.03 -2.49
C SER A 94 -9.50 -3.78 -1.15
N VAL A 95 -9.54 -3.07 -0.04
CA VAL A 95 -9.60 -3.72 1.27
C VAL A 95 -11.06 -3.88 1.68
N ARG A 96 -11.44 -5.08 2.13
CA ARG A 96 -12.82 -5.37 2.54
C ARG A 96 -12.85 -5.79 4.00
N ASN A 97 -13.70 -5.11 4.78
CA ASN A 97 -14.01 -5.50 6.13
C ASN A 97 -15.28 -6.34 6.13
N ASN A 98 -15.16 -7.62 6.48
CA ASN A 98 -16.31 -8.51 6.71
C ASN A 98 -16.59 -8.74 8.19
N SER A 99 -15.96 -7.98 9.08
CA SER A 99 -16.21 -8.05 10.51
C SER A 99 -17.34 -7.11 10.91
N ASP A 100 -17.90 -7.35 12.08
CA ASP A 100 -18.92 -6.49 12.68
C ASP A 100 -18.35 -5.21 13.31
N ASN A 101 -17.02 -5.10 13.36
CA ASN A 101 -16.33 -3.93 13.92
C ASN A 101 -15.82 -3.02 12.80
N SER A 102 -15.87 -1.71 13.02
CA SER A 102 -15.08 -0.78 12.21
C SER A 102 -13.60 -0.95 12.52
N MET A 103 -12.76 -0.77 11.49
CA MET A 103 -11.31 -0.89 11.60
C MET A 103 -10.64 0.32 10.99
N TRP A 104 -9.35 0.47 11.27
CA TRP A 104 -8.50 1.49 10.69
C TRP A 104 -7.28 0.83 10.10
N ILE A 105 -6.96 1.18 8.86
CA ILE A 105 -5.84 0.57 8.14
C ILE A 105 -4.82 1.64 7.73
N ARG A 106 -3.55 1.27 7.67
CA ARG A 106 -2.50 2.08 7.03
C ARG A 106 -1.35 1.20 6.54
N GLN A 107 -0.52 1.73 5.65
CA GLN A 107 0.75 1.07 5.34
C GLN A 107 1.70 1.15 6.54
N ALA A 108 2.28 0.01 6.94
CA ALA A 108 3.23 -0.07 8.04
C ALA A 108 4.47 0.80 7.80
N HIS A 109 5.04 1.34 8.88
CA HIS A 109 6.25 2.17 8.82
C HIS A 109 6.16 3.39 7.87
N THR A 110 4.95 3.92 7.70
CA THR A 110 4.71 5.19 7.00
C THR A 110 4.11 6.19 7.99
N ARG A 111 4.27 7.48 7.69
CA ARG A 111 3.59 8.57 8.39
C ARG A 111 2.19 8.84 7.82
N ALA A 112 1.63 7.86 7.12
CA ALA A 112 0.34 7.98 6.48
C ALA A 112 -0.79 8.04 7.51
N TYR A 113 -1.87 8.71 7.12
CA TYR A 113 -3.11 8.75 7.87
C TYR A 113 -3.78 7.36 7.90
N PHE A 114 -4.60 7.14 8.93
CA PHE A 114 -5.43 5.96 9.01
C PHE A 114 -6.64 6.10 8.10
N ILE A 115 -6.90 5.07 7.31
CA ILE A 115 -8.10 4.95 6.49
C ILE A 115 -9.16 4.23 7.33
N PRO A 116 -10.32 4.86 7.58
CA PRO A 116 -11.42 4.17 8.23
C PRO A 116 -12.01 3.12 7.28
N LEU A 117 -12.21 1.93 7.80
CA LEU A 117 -12.80 0.80 7.10
C LEU A 117 -14.03 0.35 7.89
N LEU A 118 -15.20 0.81 7.44
CA LEU A 118 -16.48 0.56 8.10
C LEU A 118 -16.80 -0.94 8.12
N ARG A 119 -17.66 -1.36 9.06
CA ARG A 119 -18.17 -2.74 9.10
C ARG A 119 -18.83 -3.12 7.77
N HIS A 120 -18.58 -4.33 7.29
CA HIS A 120 -19.15 -4.87 6.05
C HIS A 120 -18.93 -4.01 4.80
N SER A 121 -17.88 -3.19 4.77
CA SER A 121 -17.56 -2.29 3.66
C SER A 121 -16.37 -2.75 2.83
N THR A 122 -16.31 -2.25 1.60
CA THR A 122 -15.14 -2.36 0.72
C THR A 122 -14.65 -0.96 0.39
N THR A 123 -13.34 -0.77 0.47
CA THR A 123 -12.68 0.52 0.28
C THR A 123 -11.52 0.35 -0.70
N PRO A 124 -11.45 1.12 -1.80
CA PRO A 124 -10.28 1.14 -2.68
C PRO A 124 -9.02 1.49 -1.89
N PHE A 125 -7.90 0.89 -2.28
CA PHE A 125 -6.64 1.07 -1.57
C PHE A 125 -5.49 1.21 -2.55
N ALA A 126 -4.59 2.12 -2.24
CA ALA A 126 -3.30 2.22 -2.87
C ALA A 126 -2.23 2.40 -1.80
N TRP A 127 -1.02 1.98 -2.13
CA TRP A 127 0.11 2.12 -1.22
C TRP A 127 0.58 3.58 -1.20
N TYR A 128 0.79 4.14 -0.01
CA TYR A 128 1.36 5.48 0.14
C TYR A 128 2.79 5.54 -0.40
N GLU A 129 3.58 4.50 -0.14
CA GLU A 129 4.94 4.34 -0.64
C GLU A 129 5.05 3.02 -1.39
N PRO A 130 4.81 3.01 -2.73
CA PRO A 130 4.73 1.78 -3.49
C PRO A 130 6.03 0.96 -3.50
N THR A 131 7.18 1.57 -3.28
CA THR A 131 8.49 0.93 -3.28
C THR A 131 8.90 0.35 -1.92
N LYS A 132 8.17 0.67 -0.85
CA LYS A 132 8.39 0.08 0.48
C LYS A 132 7.77 -1.32 0.57
N PRO A 133 8.21 -2.14 1.56
CA PRO A 133 7.56 -3.40 1.87
C PRO A 133 6.05 -3.24 2.00
N LYS A 134 5.33 -4.19 1.40
CA LYS A 134 3.87 -4.18 1.31
C LYS A 134 3.30 -4.75 2.61
N LYS A 135 3.25 -3.92 3.64
CA LYS A 135 2.75 -4.28 4.96
C LYS A 135 1.56 -3.40 5.33
N LEU A 136 0.44 -4.00 5.70
CA LEU A 136 -0.76 -3.30 6.17
C LEU A 136 -0.88 -3.47 7.68
N GLU A 137 -0.95 -2.37 8.41
CA GLU A 137 -1.31 -2.36 9.82
C GLU A 137 -2.80 -2.09 9.96
N ILE A 138 -3.45 -2.85 10.85
CA ILE A 138 -4.88 -2.84 11.04
C ILE A 138 -5.18 -2.73 12.53
N PHE A 139 -6.01 -1.77 12.89
CA PHE A 139 -6.36 -1.42 14.25
C PHE A 139 -7.88 -1.50 14.42
N LEU A 140 -8.34 -2.04 15.55
CA LEU A 140 -9.74 -1.91 16.00
C LEU A 140 -10.02 -0.58 16.69
N ASP A 141 -8.96 0.15 17.05
CA ASP A 141 -9.00 1.49 17.61
C ASP A 141 -7.62 2.12 17.32
N PRO A 142 -7.52 3.27 16.62
CA PRO A 142 -6.25 3.94 16.33
C PRO A 142 -5.46 4.33 17.58
N ALA A 143 -6.11 4.52 18.73
CA ALA A 143 -5.45 4.81 20.00
C ALA A 143 -4.87 3.55 20.66
N SER A 144 -5.25 2.36 20.19
CA SER A 144 -4.78 1.08 20.73
C SER A 144 -3.35 0.78 20.30
N LYS A 145 -2.58 0.21 21.24
CA LYS A 145 -1.26 -0.37 20.93
C LYS A 145 -1.37 -1.75 20.26
N ARG A 146 -2.58 -2.32 20.17
CA ARG A 146 -2.81 -3.63 19.55
C ARG A 146 -3.12 -3.47 18.07
N SER A 147 -2.37 -4.18 17.24
CA SER A 147 -2.56 -4.18 15.80
C SER A 147 -2.44 -5.57 15.22
N THR A 148 -3.02 -5.72 14.03
CA THR A 148 -2.75 -6.85 13.15
C THR A 148 -1.95 -6.36 11.97
N ILE A 149 -0.85 -7.04 11.69
CA ILE A 149 0.02 -6.74 10.57
C ILE A 149 -0.18 -7.83 9.53
N VAL A 150 -0.48 -7.42 8.30
CA VAL A 150 -0.47 -8.31 7.14
C VAL A 150 0.70 -7.93 6.24
N ASP A 151 1.66 -8.85 6.12
CA ASP A 151 2.87 -8.71 5.32
C ASP A 151 2.70 -9.45 4.00
N PHE A 152 2.74 -8.72 2.88
CA PHE A 152 2.64 -9.28 1.54
C PHE A 152 4.03 -9.51 0.96
N ILE A 153 4.33 -10.78 0.70
CA ILE A 153 5.64 -11.27 0.29
C ILE A 153 5.65 -11.46 -1.24
N PRO A 154 6.49 -10.70 -1.98
CA PRO A 154 6.65 -10.87 -3.41
C PRO A 154 7.18 -12.26 -3.75
N GLU A 155 6.68 -12.84 -4.84
CA GLU A 155 7.00 -14.21 -5.26
C GLU A 155 8.48 -14.40 -5.67
N GLN A 156 9.18 -13.32 -6.02
CA GLN A 156 10.58 -13.32 -6.51
C GLN A 156 11.66 -13.67 -5.45
N SER A 157 11.28 -14.04 -4.23
CA SER A 157 12.22 -14.34 -3.13
C SER A 157 12.42 -15.84 -2.85
N SER A 158 12.16 -16.72 -3.81
CA SER A 158 12.40 -18.17 -3.64
C SER A 158 13.88 -18.56 -3.58
N SER A 159 14.81 -17.68 -3.97
CA SER A 159 16.26 -17.95 -3.93
C SER A 159 16.98 -17.45 -2.68
N GLN A 160 16.35 -16.66 -1.80
CA GLN A 160 16.95 -16.17 -0.55
C GLN A 160 16.27 -16.68 0.74
N ALA A 161 15.14 -17.39 0.63
CA ALA A 161 14.38 -17.90 1.76
C ALA A 161 15.13 -18.94 2.62
N SER A 162 16.21 -19.54 2.10
CA SER A 162 17.03 -20.52 2.83
C SER A 162 18.03 -19.88 3.79
N ALA A 163 18.42 -18.61 3.58
CA ALA A 163 19.42 -17.94 4.41
C ALA A 163 18.80 -17.24 5.65
N ALA A 164 17.56 -16.75 5.55
CA ALA A 164 16.89 -16.05 6.65
C ALA A 164 16.33 -16.97 7.76
N ARG A 165 16.24 -18.29 7.51
CA ARG A 165 15.82 -19.26 8.54
C ARG A 165 16.91 -19.53 9.58
N ALA A 166 18.17 -19.18 9.31
CA ALA A 166 19.29 -19.45 10.22
C ALA A 166 19.57 -18.31 11.24
N SER A 167 18.96 -17.13 11.08
CA SER A 167 19.27 -15.95 11.92
C SER A 167 18.18 -15.53 12.91
N ALA A 168 17.05 -16.26 12.99
CA ALA A 168 15.92 -15.92 13.86
C ALA A 168 15.87 -16.72 15.18
N GLN A 169 16.97 -17.33 15.61
CA GLN A 169 17.16 -17.81 16.98
C GLN A 169 18.05 -16.83 17.75
N ASN A 170 17.52 -15.65 18.04
CA ASN A 170 18.00 -14.87 19.18
C ASN A 170 16.85 -14.03 19.74
N GLY A 171 16.71 -14.10 21.06
CA GLY A 171 15.45 -13.91 21.77
C GLY A 171 14.75 -12.57 21.57
N SER A 172 13.43 -12.65 21.44
CA SER A 172 12.51 -11.54 21.70
C SER A 172 11.41 -12.06 22.62
N LEU A 173 11.26 -11.41 23.77
CA LEU A 173 10.37 -11.76 24.88
C LEU A 173 8.87 -11.46 24.63
N ASN A 174 8.47 -11.14 23.39
CA ASN A 174 7.07 -10.91 23.02
C ASN A 174 6.72 -11.76 21.79
N ALA A 175 6.36 -13.02 22.02
CA ALA A 175 5.77 -13.85 20.98
C ALA A 175 4.41 -13.24 20.56
N PRO A 176 4.08 -13.20 19.25
CA PRO A 176 2.80 -12.70 18.80
C PRO A 176 1.66 -13.59 19.32
N ALA A 177 0.52 -13.00 19.66
CA ALA A 177 -0.65 -13.74 20.13
C ALA A 177 -1.19 -14.69 19.04
N PHE A 178 -0.95 -14.37 17.77
CA PHE A 178 -1.34 -15.19 16.63
C PHE A 178 -0.40 -14.96 15.43
N GLU A 179 -0.01 -16.04 14.75
CA GLU A 179 0.72 -16.01 13.49
C GLU A 179 0.08 -16.99 12.47
N HIS A 180 -0.11 -16.53 11.23
CA HIS A 180 -0.62 -17.35 10.13
C HIS A 180 0.07 -16.96 8.82
N SER A 181 0.34 -17.93 7.94
CA SER A 181 0.87 -17.66 6.60
C SER A 181 0.07 -18.42 5.56
N GLY A 182 -0.10 -17.81 4.38
CA GLY A 182 -0.87 -18.41 3.30
C GLY A 182 -0.46 -17.89 1.93
N THR A 183 -1.17 -18.35 0.91
CA THR A 183 -0.98 -17.90 -0.47
C THR A 183 -2.33 -17.68 -1.13
N LEU A 184 -2.49 -16.54 -1.80
CA LEU A 184 -3.68 -16.13 -2.51
C LEU A 184 -3.38 -16.00 -4.00
N MET A 185 -4.35 -16.37 -4.82
CA MET A 185 -4.34 -16.00 -6.24
C MET A 185 -5.10 -14.68 -6.37
N ALA A 186 -4.45 -13.67 -6.92
CA ALA A 186 -5.03 -12.36 -7.16
C ALA A 186 -4.93 -12.01 -8.64
N PRO A 187 -6.04 -11.71 -9.33
CA PRO A 187 -6.00 -11.21 -10.69
C PRO A 187 -5.61 -9.72 -10.66
N LEU A 188 -4.32 -9.43 -10.83
CA LEU A 188 -3.83 -8.07 -10.98
C LEU A 188 -3.91 -7.68 -12.46
N ARG A 189 -4.89 -6.84 -12.82
CA ARG A 189 -5.07 -6.26 -14.17
C ARG A 189 -5.01 -7.30 -15.30
N GLY A 190 -5.82 -8.36 -15.19
CA GLY A 190 -5.91 -9.41 -16.21
C GLY A 190 -4.77 -10.45 -16.18
N ARG A 191 -3.87 -10.39 -15.19
CA ARG A 191 -2.85 -11.42 -14.92
C ARG A 191 -3.10 -12.06 -13.56
N SER A 192 -3.17 -13.38 -13.50
CA SER A 192 -3.18 -14.10 -12.23
C SER A 192 -1.79 -14.02 -11.59
N GLN A 193 -1.66 -13.36 -10.44
CA GLN A 193 -0.45 -13.36 -9.63
C GLN A 193 -0.68 -14.11 -8.32
N ARG A 194 0.33 -14.87 -7.91
CA ARG A 194 0.31 -15.61 -6.65
C ARG A 194 0.95 -14.75 -5.56
N LEU A 195 0.14 -14.29 -4.61
CA LEU A 195 0.55 -13.45 -3.49
C LEU A 195 0.72 -14.29 -2.24
N ARG A 196 1.95 -14.36 -1.71
CA ARG A 196 2.19 -14.96 -0.39
C ARG A 196 1.97 -13.89 0.67
N TYR A 197 1.39 -14.28 1.80
CA TYR A 197 1.18 -13.35 2.90
C TYR A 197 1.47 -14.01 4.25
N LYS A 198 1.87 -13.19 5.22
CA LYS A 198 2.01 -13.55 6.63
C LYS A 198 1.20 -12.55 7.48
N VAL A 199 0.32 -13.08 8.31
CA VAL A 199 -0.47 -12.33 9.28
C VAL A 199 0.14 -12.54 10.66
N THR A 200 0.42 -11.44 11.34
CA THR A 200 0.83 -11.45 12.74
C THR A 200 -0.13 -10.56 13.51
N SER A 201 -0.78 -11.07 14.56
CA SER A 201 -1.71 -10.29 15.38
C SER A 201 -1.30 -10.29 16.84
N SER A 202 -1.44 -9.12 17.48
CA SER A 202 -1.30 -8.95 18.92
C SER A 202 -2.65 -8.99 19.66
N GLY A 203 -3.74 -9.42 19.02
CA GLY A 203 -5.09 -9.47 19.61
C GLY A 203 -6.12 -10.23 18.76
N PRO A 204 -7.40 -10.30 19.17
CA PRO A 204 -8.44 -11.13 18.53
C PRO A 204 -9.04 -10.49 17.25
N THR A 205 -8.21 -9.89 16.40
CA THR A 205 -8.72 -9.15 15.23
C THR A 205 -8.96 -10.11 14.08
N LYS A 206 -10.19 -10.15 13.56
CA LYS A 206 -10.54 -10.86 12.32
C LYS A 206 -10.34 -9.92 11.14
N VAL A 207 -9.39 -10.24 10.26
CA VAL A 207 -9.05 -9.40 9.11
C VAL A 207 -9.25 -10.18 7.83
N PHE A 208 -9.87 -9.54 6.84
CA PHE A 208 -9.91 -10.01 5.46
C PHE A 208 -9.23 -8.95 4.59
N ILE A 209 -8.33 -9.36 3.70
CA ILE A 209 -7.82 -8.47 2.66
C ILE A 209 -8.18 -9.12 1.34
N LEU A 210 -9.02 -8.42 0.57
CA LEU A 210 -9.36 -8.82 -0.79
C LEU A 210 -8.42 -8.15 -1.77
N TYR A 211 -8.28 -8.77 -2.92
CA TYR A 211 -7.72 -8.16 -4.11
C TYR A 211 -8.83 -8.07 -5.13
N ASN A 212 -8.78 -7.05 -5.99
CA ASN A 212 -9.83 -6.84 -6.96
C ASN A 212 -9.84 -8.03 -7.93
N ASP A 213 -10.97 -8.74 -7.95
CA ASP A 213 -11.25 -9.82 -8.86
C ASP A 213 -11.90 -9.22 -10.09
N ALA A 214 -11.10 -8.94 -11.13
CA ALA A 214 -11.64 -8.38 -12.36
C ALA A 214 -12.67 -9.30 -13.04
N VAL A 215 -12.84 -10.55 -12.58
CA VAL A 215 -13.80 -11.50 -13.15
C VAL A 215 -14.42 -12.40 -12.06
N GLY A 216 -15.17 -11.82 -11.10
CA GLY A 216 -16.29 -12.48 -10.38
C GLY A 216 -16.16 -13.93 -9.89
N THR A 217 -14.96 -14.49 -9.68
CA THR A 217 -14.72 -15.92 -9.45
C THR A 217 -13.55 -16.17 -8.49
N GLY A 218 -13.55 -15.53 -7.31
CA GLY A 218 -12.69 -16.01 -6.23
C GLY A 218 -12.37 -14.98 -5.15
N ALA A 219 -13.33 -14.66 -4.28
CA ALA A 219 -12.99 -14.02 -3.01
C ALA A 219 -12.24 -15.04 -2.11
N ALA A 220 -10.97 -14.80 -1.83
CA ALA A 220 -10.27 -15.56 -0.80
C ALA A 220 -10.79 -15.18 0.59
N ARG A 221 -11.39 -16.13 1.30
CA ARG A 221 -11.90 -15.95 2.65
C ARG A 221 -10.80 -16.30 3.65
N LEU A 222 -10.21 -15.29 4.29
CA LEU A 222 -9.37 -15.51 5.47
C LEU A 222 -10.22 -15.57 6.75
N ALA A 223 -10.84 -16.72 7.02
CA ALA A 223 -11.47 -16.94 8.32
C ALA A 223 -10.37 -17.23 9.35
N LEU A 224 -10.04 -16.26 10.20
CA LEU A 224 -9.24 -16.54 11.40
C LEU A 224 -10.12 -17.30 12.40
N PRO A 225 -9.60 -18.35 13.07
CA PRO A 225 -10.36 -19.10 14.05
C PRO A 225 -10.85 -18.15 15.15
N ALA A 226 -12.11 -18.30 15.53
CA ALA A 226 -12.61 -17.68 16.76
C ALA A 226 -11.80 -18.26 17.92
N GLY A 227 -10.95 -17.44 18.53
CA GLY A 227 -10.38 -17.78 19.84
C GLY A 227 -11.51 -17.82 20.88
N PRO A 228 -11.39 -18.68 21.90
CA PRO A 228 -12.41 -18.88 22.94
C PRO A 228 -12.69 -17.61 23.75
#